data_AF-A0A1S1PQR4-F1
#
_entry.id   AF-A0A1S1PQR4-F1
#
_cell.length_a   1.000
_cell.length_b   1.000
_cell.length_c   1.000
_cell.angle_alpha   90.00
_cell.angle_beta   90.00
_cell.angle_gamma   90.00
#
_symmetry.space_group_name_H-M   'P 1'
#
loop_
_entity.id
_entity.type
_entity.pdbx_description
1 polymer ?
#
loop_
_entity_poly.entity_id
_entity_poly.type
_entity_poly.pdbx_seq_one_letter_code
_entity_poly.pdbx_strand_id
1 'polypeptide(L)'
;MTREEYARLMGDDATGRQARAFIDQAREVGPLPRYGSPQWLALPAADVRRRAAVLVAAECWRLESSPLWIRAQLEAEQDGARRAATAEFEDMWRRTLDGITRVDRARAAGSDIGLPLPERRRLALQPRPGDRTTPQPTRPRPPSPAHHPRGPQNGALRRSERLARTDAAADHGRERTP
;
A
#
# COMPACT_ATOMS: atom_id res chain seq x y z
N MET A 1 1.52 -16.05 30.52
CA MET A 1 1.09 -15.67 31.88
C MET A 1 -0.42 -15.78 31.89
N THR A 2 -0.98 -16.55 32.81
CA THR A 2 -2.44 -16.75 32.83
C THR A 2 -3.15 -15.49 33.31
N ARG A 3 -4.41 -15.30 32.93
CA ARG A 3 -5.25 -14.18 33.40
C ARG A 3 -5.32 -14.14 34.93
N GLU A 4 -5.23 -15.30 35.59
CA GLU A 4 -5.21 -15.47 37.04
C GLU A 4 -3.87 -15.08 37.69
N GLU A 5 -2.73 -15.35 37.04
CA GLU A 5 -1.41 -14.88 37.49
C GLU A 5 -1.27 -13.36 37.37
N TYR A 6 -1.78 -12.79 36.28
CA TYR A 6 -1.88 -11.34 36.09
C TYR A 6 -2.79 -10.71 37.15
N ALA A 7 -3.95 -11.34 37.42
CA ALA A 7 -4.87 -10.90 38.45
C ALA A 7 -4.32 -11.07 39.87
N ARG A 8 -3.43 -12.03 40.17
CA ARG A 8 -2.76 -12.11 41.48
C ARG A 8 -1.68 -11.04 41.65
N LEU A 9 -0.87 -10.79 40.63
CA LEU A 9 0.15 -9.73 40.68
C LEU A 9 -0.44 -8.32 40.77
N MET A 10 -1.52 -8.07 40.03
CA MET A 10 -2.19 -6.77 40.00
C MET A 10 -3.32 -6.68 41.06
N GLY A 11 -3.78 -7.81 41.60
CA GLY A 11 -4.93 -7.93 42.51
C GLY A 11 -4.63 -7.70 43.98
N ASP A 12 -3.36 -7.60 44.38
CA ASP A 12 -2.96 -7.17 45.73
C ASP A 12 -2.43 -5.74 45.79
N ASP A 13 -2.25 -5.08 44.64
CA ASP A 13 -1.84 -3.68 44.58
C ASP A 13 -3.00 -2.73 44.92
N ALA A 14 -3.25 -2.56 46.22
CA ALA A 14 -4.28 -1.68 46.74
C ALA A 14 -4.11 -0.23 46.24
N THR A 15 -2.86 0.23 46.11
CA THR A 15 -2.52 1.55 45.59
C THR A 15 -2.92 1.69 44.13
N GLY A 16 -2.54 0.72 43.28
CA GLY A 16 -2.93 0.69 41.87
C GLY A 16 -4.44 0.64 41.67
N ARG A 17 -5.16 -0.13 42.50
CA ARG A 17 -6.64 -0.16 42.46
C ARG A 17 -7.27 1.18 42.83
N GLN A 18 -6.77 1.82 43.89
CA GLN A 18 -7.29 3.11 44.31
C GLN A 18 -6.99 4.20 43.28
N ALA A 19 -5.77 4.22 42.73
CA ALA A 19 -5.41 5.12 41.63
C ALA A 19 -6.32 4.90 40.42
N ARG A 20 -6.58 3.63 40.05
CA ARG A 20 -7.44 3.31 38.91
C ARG A 20 -8.89 3.78 39.12
N ALA A 21 -9.46 3.51 40.30
CA ALA A 21 -10.81 3.95 40.64
C ALA A 21 -10.94 5.48 40.55
N PHE A 22 -9.95 6.23 41.03
CA PHE A 22 -9.93 7.69 40.92
C PHE A 22 -9.82 8.15 39.46
N ILE A 23 -8.94 7.54 38.66
CA ILE A 23 -8.75 7.88 37.25
C ILE A 23 -10.05 7.65 36.46
N ASP A 24 -10.74 6.53 36.70
CA ASP A 24 -11.99 6.21 36.02
C ASP A 24 -13.11 7.19 36.44
N GLN A 25 -13.22 7.53 37.73
CA GLN A 25 -14.15 8.59 38.17
C GLN A 25 -13.89 9.95 37.50
N ALA A 26 -12.62 10.33 37.32
CA ALA A 26 -12.28 11.59 36.67
C ALA A 26 -12.58 11.60 35.16
N ARG A 27 -12.58 10.42 34.50
CA ARG A 27 -12.96 10.30 33.08
C ARG A 27 -14.43 10.57 32.82
N GLU A 28 -15.30 10.28 33.79
CA GLU A 28 -16.72 10.61 33.71
C GLU A 28 -16.97 12.13 33.62
N VAL A 29 -16.04 12.95 34.14
CA VAL A 29 -16.09 14.41 34.01
C VAL A 29 -15.64 14.88 32.63
N GLY A 30 -14.79 14.12 31.96
CA GLY A 30 -14.31 14.43 30.61
C GLY A 30 -12.92 13.85 30.30
N PRO A 31 -12.38 14.15 29.10
CA PRO A 31 -11.09 13.63 28.67
C PRO A 31 -9.96 14.10 29.59
N LEU A 32 -9.06 13.17 29.93
CA LEU A 32 -7.89 13.46 30.74
C LEU A 32 -6.75 14.02 29.87
N PRO A 33 -6.25 15.24 30.14
CA PRO A 33 -5.11 15.75 29.41
C PRO A 33 -3.82 15.03 29.84
N ARG A 34 -2.80 15.05 28.98
CA ARG A 34 -1.46 14.56 29.33
C ARG A 34 -0.85 15.44 30.43
N TYR A 35 -0.28 14.82 31.46
CA TYR A 35 0.44 15.54 32.51
C TYR A 35 1.53 16.47 31.91
N GLY A 36 1.57 17.72 32.37
CA GLY A 36 2.50 18.74 31.87
C GLY A 36 2.15 19.39 30.53
N SER A 37 1.09 18.93 29.84
CA SER A 37 0.64 19.56 28.59
C SER A 37 0.02 20.95 28.82
N PRO A 38 -0.04 21.83 27.79
CA PRO A 38 -0.76 23.11 27.91
C PRO A 38 -2.22 22.95 28.35
N GLN A 39 -2.90 21.90 27.89
CA GLN A 39 -4.27 21.58 28.29
C GLN A 39 -4.36 21.24 29.78
N TRP A 40 -3.37 20.53 30.32
CA TRP A 40 -3.30 20.24 31.76
C TRP A 40 -2.99 21.49 32.59
N LEU A 41 -2.10 22.37 32.11
CA LEU A 41 -1.78 23.63 32.76
C LEU A 41 -2.97 24.60 32.80
N ALA A 42 -3.81 24.57 31.77
CA ALA A 42 -5.03 25.37 31.67
C ALA A 42 -6.15 24.92 32.63
N LEU A 43 -6.06 23.71 33.20
CA LEU A 43 -7.06 23.25 34.16
C LEU A 43 -6.92 23.96 35.52
N PRO A 44 -8.04 24.32 36.19
CA PRO A 44 -8.01 24.79 37.56
C PRO A 44 -7.28 23.80 38.50
N ALA A 45 -6.61 24.32 39.53
CA ALA A 45 -5.90 23.47 40.50
C ALA A 45 -6.82 22.47 41.23
N ALA A 46 -8.11 22.81 41.36
CA ALA A 46 -9.13 21.97 41.97
C ALA A 46 -9.79 20.98 41.00
N ASP A 47 -9.50 21.04 39.70
CA ASP A 47 -10.10 20.13 38.72
C ASP A 47 -9.61 18.69 38.95
N VAL A 48 -10.56 17.76 39.11
CA VAL A 48 -10.27 16.34 39.36
C VAL A 48 -9.49 15.70 38.22
N ARG A 49 -9.69 16.14 36.97
CA ARG A 49 -8.95 15.66 35.80
C ARG A 49 -7.47 16.03 35.88
N ARG A 50 -7.16 17.17 36.51
CA ARG A 50 -5.77 17.61 36.71
C ARG A 50 -5.03 16.67 37.65
N ARG A 51 -5.68 16.24 38.75
CA ARG A 51 -5.12 15.25 39.70
C ARG A 51 -5.05 13.86 39.09
N ALA A 52 -6.08 13.45 38.34
CA ALA A 52 -6.08 12.16 37.66
C ALA A 52 -4.95 12.05 36.63
N ALA A 53 -4.65 13.12 35.88
CA ALA A 53 -3.50 13.15 34.96
C ALA A 53 -2.16 12.94 35.69
N VAL A 54 -2.00 13.49 36.90
CA VAL A 54 -0.81 13.25 37.74
C VAL A 54 -0.73 11.78 38.17
N LEU A 55 -1.85 11.19 38.60
CA LEU A 55 -1.90 9.78 38.97
C LEU A 55 -1.58 8.86 37.78
N VAL A 56 -2.06 9.18 36.58
CA VAL A 56 -1.69 8.45 35.36
C VAL A 56 -0.16 8.48 35.15
N ALA A 57 0.46 9.66 35.25
CA ALA A 57 1.91 9.79 35.09
C ALA A 57 2.69 9.04 36.19
N ALA A 58 2.25 9.16 37.44
CA ALA A 58 2.86 8.47 38.58
C ALA A 58 2.77 6.94 38.45
N GLU A 59 1.62 6.42 38.02
CA GLU A 59 1.45 4.99 37.76
C GLU A 59 2.33 4.51 36.60
N CYS A 60 2.49 5.31 35.54
CA CYS A 60 3.43 5.00 34.48
C CYS A 60 4.86 4.86 35.00
N TRP A 61 5.35 5.82 35.80
CA TRP A 61 6.69 5.73 36.40
C TRP A 61 6.83 4.56 37.38
N ARG A 62 5.81 4.32 38.20
CA ARG A 62 5.80 3.20 39.15
C ARG A 62 5.91 1.86 38.44
N LEU A 63 5.27 1.72 37.29
CA LEU A 63 5.23 0.49 36.52
C LEU A 63 6.36 0.38 35.49
N GLU A 64 7.09 1.46 35.21
CA GLU A 64 8.16 1.49 34.19
C GLU A 64 9.24 0.44 34.43
N SER A 65 9.56 0.13 35.69
CA SER A 65 10.52 -0.90 36.06
C SER A 65 9.90 -2.28 36.33
N SER A 66 8.58 -2.41 36.25
CA SER A 66 7.88 -3.67 36.50
C SER A 66 8.06 -4.61 35.30
N PRO A 67 8.68 -5.80 35.46
CA PRO A 67 8.83 -6.78 34.38
C PRO A 67 7.49 -7.20 33.75
N LEU A 68 6.41 -7.10 34.53
CA LEU A 68 5.06 -7.48 34.14
C LEU A 68 4.40 -6.41 33.31
N TRP A 69 4.64 -5.15 33.65
CA TRP A 69 4.21 -4.02 32.84
C TRP A 69 4.93 -4.01 31.50
N ILE A 70 6.25 -4.25 31.51
CA ILE A 70 7.07 -4.39 30.30
C ILE A 70 6.52 -5.52 29.42
N ARG A 71 6.23 -6.70 30.01
CA ARG A 71 5.61 -7.81 29.26
C ARG A 71 4.25 -7.43 28.68
N ALA A 72 3.38 -6.80 29.46
CA ALA A 72 2.05 -6.40 29.01
C ALA A 72 2.12 -5.33 27.89
N GLN A 73 3.06 -4.40 27.96
CA GLN A 73 3.36 -3.43 26.90
C GLN A 73 3.78 -4.14 25.62
N LEU A 74 4.77 -5.05 25.70
CA LEU A 74 5.25 -5.81 24.54
C LEU A 74 4.13 -6.67 23.90
N GLU A 75 3.29 -7.31 24.72
CA GLU A 75 2.12 -8.06 24.24
C GLU A 75 1.12 -7.14 23.53
N ALA A 76 0.83 -5.95 24.09
CA ALA A 76 -0.05 -4.98 23.46
C ALA A 76 0.50 -4.43 22.13
N GLU A 77 1.81 -4.17 22.05
CA GLU A 77 2.50 -3.77 20.82
C GLU A 77 2.41 -4.87 19.74
N GLN A 78 2.66 -6.12 20.12
CA GLN A 78 2.55 -7.28 19.21
C GLN A 78 1.12 -7.49 18.72
N ASP A 79 0.13 -7.37 19.59
CA ASP A 79 -1.28 -7.46 19.24
C ASP A 79 -1.71 -6.32 18.31
N GLY A 80 -1.21 -5.10 18.55
CA GLY A 80 -1.42 -3.95 17.68
C GLY A 80 -0.83 -4.19 16.28
N ALA A 81 0.42 -4.66 16.22
CA ALA A 81 1.09 -5.00 14.96
C ALA A 81 0.35 -6.11 14.21
N ARG A 82 -0.11 -7.16 14.91
CA ARG A 82 -0.89 -8.26 14.32
C ARG A 82 -2.21 -7.75 13.74
N ARG A 83 -2.95 -6.90 14.47
CA ARG A 83 -4.21 -6.31 13.98
C ARG A 83 -4.00 -5.43 12.76
N ALA A 84 -2.94 -4.62 12.75
CA ALA A 84 -2.60 -3.79 11.60
C ALA A 84 -2.31 -4.67 10.36
N ALA A 85 -1.51 -5.72 10.51
CA ALA A 85 -1.20 -6.65 9.43
C ALA A 85 -2.46 -7.38 8.90
N THR A 86 -3.38 -7.77 9.79
CA THR A 86 -4.67 -8.36 9.38
C THR A 86 -5.51 -7.37 8.59
N ALA A 87 -5.63 -6.12 9.05
CA ALA A 87 -6.37 -5.08 8.34
C ALA A 87 -5.79 -4.80 6.94
N GLU A 88 -4.47 -4.71 6.82
CA GLU A 88 -3.79 -4.54 5.53
C GLU A 88 -4.06 -5.71 4.58
N PHE A 89 -4.03 -6.95 5.10
CA PHE A 89 -4.35 -8.14 4.33
C PHE A 89 -5.80 -8.15 3.85
N GLU A 90 -6.75 -7.80 4.72
CA GLU A 90 -8.17 -7.69 4.38
C GLU A 90 -8.42 -6.62 3.30
N ASP A 91 -7.78 -5.46 3.40
CA ASP A 91 -7.88 -4.39 2.42
C ASP A 91 -7.24 -4.76 1.08
N MET A 92 -6.10 -5.46 1.10
CA MET A 92 -5.51 -6.05 -0.10
C MET A 92 -6.49 -7.02 -0.76
N TRP A 93 -7.04 -7.97 0.01
CA TRP A 93 -7.96 -8.98 -0.49
C TRP A 93 -9.22 -8.36 -1.09
N ARG A 94 -9.80 -7.36 -0.43
CA ARG A 94 -10.96 -6.60 -0.94
C ARG A 94 -10.66 -5.98 -2.30
N ARG A 95 -9.51 -5.29 -2.44
CA ARG A 95 -9.08 -4.69 -3.71
C ARG A 95 -8.91 -5.73 -4.82
N THR A 96 -8.36 -6.90 -4.49
CA THR A 96 -8.22 -8.01 -5.45
C THR A 96 -9.58 -8.51 -5.93
N LEU A 97 -10.52 -8.75 -5.02
CA LEU A 97 -11.88 -9.21 -5.35
C LEU A 97 -12.66 -8.17 -6.16
N ASP A 98 -12.51 -6.88 -5.85
CA ASP A 98 -13.11 -5.80 -6.62
C ASP A 98 -12.56 -5.80 -8.06
N GLY A 99 -11.25 -6.02 -8.22
CA GLY A 99 -10.59 -6.16 -9.52
C GLY A 99 -11.14 -7.33 -10.34
N ILE A 100 -11.28 -8.51 -9.72
CA ILE A 100 -11.84 -9.70 -10.36
C ILE A 100 -13.29 -9.43 -10.79
N THR A 101 -14.11 -8.91 -9.88
CA THR A 101 -15.53 -8.60 -10.14
C THR A 101 -15.68 -7.59 -11.28
N ARG A 102 -14.80 -6.59 -11.34
CA ARG A 102 -14.76 -5.61 -12.43
C ARG A 102 -14.46 -6.28 -13.78
N VAL A 103 -13.48 -7.17 -13.83
CA VAL A 103 -13.12 -7.91 -15.04
C VAL A 103 -14.27 -8.81 -15.48
N ASP A 104 -14.90 -9.53 -14.56
CA ASP A 104 -16.04 -10.39 -14.88
C ASP A 104 -17.24 -9.60 -15.41
N ARG A 105 -17.52 -8.43 -14.83
CA ARG A 105 -18.55 -7.52 -15.36
C ARG A 105 -18.20 -7.01 -16.76
N ALA A 106 -16.95 -6.66 -17.02
CA ALA A 106 -16.51 -6.24 -18.34
C ALA A 106 -16.68 -7.37 -19.37
N ARG A 107 -16.31 -8.61 -19.01
CA ARG A 107 -16.51 -9.80 -19.85
C ARG A 107 -18.00 -10.04 -20.15
N ALA A 108 -18.87 -9.96 -19.14
CA ALA A 108 -20.32 -10.11 -19.31
C ALA A 108 -20.92 -9.05 -20.24
N ALA A 109 -20.35 -7.84 -20.26
CA ALA A 109 -20.74 -6.76 -21.15
C ALA A 109 -20.14 -6.87 -22.58
N GLY A 110 -19.44 -7.97 -22.91
CA GLY A 110 -18.83 -8.19 -24.22
C GLY A 110 -17.48 -7.49 -24.43
N SER A 111 -16.82 -7.01 -23.37
CA SER A 111 -15.47 -6.45 -23.45
C SER A 111 -14.42 -7.53 -23.70
N ASP A 112 -13.37 -7.19 -24.46
CA ASP A 112 -12.21 -8.03 -24.75
C ASP A 112 -11.20 -8.13 -23.60
N ILE A 113 -11.46 -7.44 -22.49
CA ILE A 113 -10.64 -7.48 -21.27
C ILE A 113 -10.63 -8.91 -20.70
N GLY A 114 -9.44 -9.51 -20.64
CA GLY A 114 -9.22 -10.86 -20.10
C GLY A 114 -9.13 -11.97 -21.16
N LEU A 115 -9.17 -11.66 -22.46
CA LEU A 115 -8.84 -12.64 -23.49
C LEU A 115 -7.32 -12.93 -23.53
N PRO A 116 -6.91 -14.19 -23.75
CA PRO A 116 -5.53 -14.52 -24.09
C PRO A 116 -4.95 -13.61 -25.17
N LEU A 117 -3.67 -13.25 -25.04
CA LEU A 117 -2.98 -12.34 -25.97
C LEU A 117 -3.17 -12.70 -27.47
N PRO A 118 -3.17 -13.97 -27.89
CA PRO A 118 -3.45 -14.35 -29.28
C PRO A 118 -4.85 -13.96 -29.76
N GLU A 119 -5.87 -14.10 -28.91
CA GLU A 119 -7.25 -13.79 -29.26
C GLU A 119 -7.52 -12.29 -29.31
N ARG A 120 -6.89 -11.51 -28.41
CA ARG A 120 -6.92 -10.04 -28.51
C ARG A 120 -6.29 -9.55 -29.81
N ARG A 121 -5.15 -10.12 -30.21
CA ARG A 121 -4.49 -9.80 -31.49
C ARG A 121 -5.37 -10.15 -32.68
N ARG A 122 -6.02 -11.32 -32.66
CA ARG A 122 -6.97 -11.72 -33.70
C ARG A 122 -8.12 -10.73 -33.83
N LEU A 123 -8.73 -10.32 -32.72
CA LEU A 123 -9.87 -9.38 -32.71
C LEU A 123 -9.47 -7.95 -33.09
N ALA A 124 -8.27 -7.49 -32.71
CA ALA A 124 -7.75 -6.18 -33.10
C ALA A 124 -7.48 -6.06 -34.61
N LEU A 125 -7.25 -7.18 -35.29
CA LEU A 125 -7.07 -7.26 -36.74
C LEU A 125 -8.40 -7.42 -37.51
N GLN A 126 -9.51 -7.66 -36.81
CA GLN A 126 -10.82 -7.73 -37.45
C GLN A 126 -11.36 -6.31 -37.65
N PRO A 127 -11.82 -5.97 -38.87
CA PRO A 127 -12.44 -4.67 -39.12
C PRO A 127 -13.70 -4.54 -38.27
N ARG A 128 -13.84 -3.41 -37.57
CA ARG A 128 -15.00 -3.17 -36.71
C ARG A 128 -16.22 -2.78 -37.55
N PRO A 129 -17.45 -3.07 -37.09
CA PRO A 129 -18.65 -2.54 -37.72
C PRO A 129 -18.62 -1.00 -37.69
N GLY A 130 -18.31 -0.37 -38.83
CA GLY A 130 -18.11 1.08 -38.94
C GLY A 130 -16.78 1.48 -39.60
N ASP A 131 -15.80 0.58 -39.64
CA ASP A 131 -14.59 0.75 -40.45
C ASP A 131 -14.99 0.61 -41.92
N ARG A 132 -15.36 1.74 -42.54
CA ARG A 132 -15.58 1.79 -43.98
C ARG A 132 -14.29 1.34 -44.66
N THR A 133 -14.33 0.19 -45.33
CA THR A 133 -13.33 -0.14 -46.35
C THR A 133 -13.36 0.99 -47.35
N THR A 134 -12.37 1.88 -47.31
CA THR A 134 -12.16 2.85 -48.38
C THR A 134 -12.11 2.08 -49.70
N PRO A 135 -12.78 2.56 -50.76
CA PRO A 135 -12.67 1.94 -52.08
C PRO A 135 -11.19 1.89 -52.45
N GLN A 136 -10.71 0.69 -52.75
CA GLN A 136 -9.34 0.46 -53.18
C GLN A 136 -9.02 1.41 -54.35
N PRO A 137 -7.93 2.20 -54.33
CA PRO A 137 -7.58 3.03 -55.47
C PRO A 137 -7.38 2.11 -56.68
N THR A 138 -8.19 2.33 -57.71
CA THR A 138 -8.10 1.64 -58.99
C THR A 138 -6.67 1.65 -59.47
N ARG A 139 -6.13 0.46 -59.78
CA ARG A 139 -4.81 0.24 -60.36
C ARG A 139 -4.51 1.28 -61.44
N PRO A 140 -3.34 1.94 -61.43
CA PRO A 140 -2.91 2.71 -62.59
C PRO A 140 -2.76 1.77 -63.79
N ARG A 141 -3.36 2.20 -64.90
CA ARG A 141 -3.31 1.56 -66.22
C ARG A 141 -1.84 1.28 -66.61
N PRO A 142 -1.49 0.08 -67.10
CA PRO A 142 -0.10 -0.22 -67.43
C PRO A 142 0.36 0.63 -68.63
N PRO A 143 1.60 1.15 -68.61
CA PRO A 143 2.19 1.84 -69.76
C PRO A 143 2.54 0.84 -70.89
N SER A 144 2.36 1.29 -72.13
CA SER A 144 2.72 0.56 -73.36
C SER A 144 4.20 0.13 -73.38
N PRO A 145 4.54 -1.01 -73.99
CA PRO A 145 5.91 -1.49 -74.05
C PRO A 145 6.72 -0.68 -75.07
N ALA A 146 7.82 -0.08 -74.61
CA ALA A 146 8.90 0.40 -75.46
C ALA A 146 10.17 -0.42 -75.19
N HIS A 147 10.90 -0.67 -76.26
CA HIS A 147 12.02 -1.60 -76.41
C HIS A 147 13.15 -1.52 -75.36
N HIS A 148 13.66 -2.72 -75.03
CA HIS A 148 14.99 -3.09 -74.51
C HIS A 148 16.18 -2.24 -75.03
N PRO A 149 17.36 -2.18 -74.36
CA PRO A 149 18.08 -3.37 -73.85
C PRO A 149 18.97 -3.29 -72.59
N ARG A 150 19.15 -4.49 -72.01
CA ARG A 150 20.28 -5.11 -71.29
C ARG A 150 21.36 -4.23 -70.64
N GLY A 151 21.53 -4.40 -69.32
CA GLY A 151 22.80 -4.29 -68.61
C GLY A 151 23.08 -5.58 -67.82
N PRO A 152 24.33 -6.07 -67.75
CA PRO A 152 24.66 -7.35 -67.12
C PRO A 152 24.85 -7.26 -65.59
N GLN A 153 24.84 -8.46 -65.03
CA GLN A 153 24.81 -8.89 -63.64
C GLN A 153 26.10 -8.64 -62.84
N ASN A 154 26.00 -8.98 -61.55
CA ASN A 154 27.05 -9.19 -60.53
C ASN A 154 27.39 -7.94 -59.70
N GLY A 155 27.44 -7.97 -58.37
CA GLY A 155 27.29 -9.05 -57.42
C GLY A 155 27.84 -8.61 -56.06
N ALA A 156 27.43 -9.39 -55.05
CA ALA A 156 28.24 -9.74 -53.87
C ALA A 156 28.33 -8.77 -52.68
N LEU A 157 28.01 -9.36 -51.50
CA LEU A 157 28.67 -9.20 -50.19
C LEU A 157 28.37 -7.88 -49.44
N ARG A 158 28.06 -7.82 -48.15
CA ARG A 158 28.37 -8.69 -46.99
C ARG A 158 27.49 -8.17 -45.82
N ARG A 159 26.73 -9.03 -45.12
CA ARG A 159 26.92 -9.36 -43.69
C ARG A 159 27.94 -8.44 -42.99
N SER A 160 27.55 -7.62 -42.03
CA SER A 160 27.66 -7.82 -40.56
C SER A 160 27.52 -6.39 -40.02
N GLU A 161 26.70 -6.02 -39.03
CA GLU A 161 26.90 -6.29 -37.62
C GLU A 161 25.63 -5.90 -36.87
N ARG A 162 25.18 -6.85 -36.05
CA ARG A 162 24.21 -6.71 -34.99
C ARG A 162 25.02 -6.89 -33.70
N LEU A 163 24.63 -6.19 -32.63
CA LEU A 163 25.18 -6.22 -31.26
C LEU A 163 26.31 -5.18 -31.08
N ALA A 164 26.32 -4.28 -30.10
CA ALA A 164 25.72 -4.34 -28.77
C ALA A 164 25.67 -2.95 -28.09
N ARG A 165 24.73 -2.81 -27.11
CA ARG A 165 24.74 -1.93 -25.91
C ARG A 165 24.66 -0.42 -26.17
N THR A 166 23.68 0.39 -25.76
CA THR A 166 22.69 0.40 -24.66
C THR A 166 23.20 -0.08 -23.31
N ASP A 167 23.75 0.87 -22.53
CA ASP A 167 23.67 0.99 -21.07
C ASP A 167 23.70 2.52 -20.79
N ALA A 168 22.58 3.16 -20.43
CA ALA A 168 22.09 3.36 -19.05
C ALA A 168 23.18 4.01 -18.17
N ALA A 169 23.26 5.34 -18.03
CA ALA A 169 22.44 6.18 -17.15
C ALA A 169 22.30 5.66 -15.71
N ALA A 170 23.21 6.11 -14.84
CA ALA A 170 23.10 6.26 -13.37
C ALA A 170 24.25 7.21 -12.98
N ASP A 171 24.07 8.47 -12.57
CA ASP A 171 23.36 9.01 -11.41
C ASP A 171 23.67 8.28 -10.10
N HIS A 172 24.64 8.80 -9.34
CA HIS A 172 24.43 9.27 -7.96
C HIS A 172 25.74 9.79 -7.35
N GLY A 173 25.83 11.11 -7.24
CA GLY A 173 26.74 11.79 -6.34
C GLY A 173 26.19 11.80 -4.92
N ARG A 174 27.03 11.45 -3.95
CA ARG A 174 26.94 11.94 -2.55
C ARG A 174 28.36 11.99 -1.97
N GLU A 175 28.90 13.19 -1.96
CA GLU A 175 30.05 13.56 -1.14
C GLU A 175 29.60 13.62 0.33
N ARG A 176 30.37 12.98 1.21
CA ARG A 176 30.44 13.28 2.65
C ARG A 176 31.86 13.72 2.93
N THR A 177 32.01 14.91 3.47
CA THR A 177 33.26 15.46 4.02
C THR A 177 33.16 15.41 5.56
N PRO A 178 34.29 15.28 6.27
CA PRO A 178 34.36 14.85 7.68
C PRO A 178 34.00 15.92 8.70
#